data_AF-F0G4G9-F1
#
_entry.id   AF-F0G4G9-F1
#
_cell.length_a   1.000
_cell.length_b   1.000
_cell.length_c   1.000
_cell.angle_alpha   90.00
_cell.angle_beta   90.00
_cell.angle_gamma   90.00
#
_symmetry.space_group_name_H-M   'P 1'
#
loop_
_entity.id
_entity.type
_entity.pdbx_description
1 polymer ?
#
loop_
_entity_poly.entity_id
_entity_poly.type
_entity_poly.pdbx_seq_one_letter_code
_entity_poly.pdbx_strand_id
1 'polypeptide(L)'
;MTNRREVPGIRKYDGPAGGWGALRATAEAVRTQMETIEAPIVLMRTNQPTGFDCPGCAWPDKEHKSTFQFCENGAKAVTWEATTKRVTPEFFAANTVSSLLRMSDYELENMGRLTHPLVYDRATDTFRAVEWDDAFARIGEVLRALPPEQVEFYTSGRASNEAAYLYQLFARELGTNNFPDCSNMCHEPTSVGLPQSIGIGKGTVSLEDFDK
;
A
#
# COMPACT_ATOMS: atom_id res chain seq x y z
N MET A 1 1.28 19.10 -34.26
CA MET A 1 0.84 19.00 -32.86
C MET A 1 0.05 17.71 -32.75
N THR A 2 0.65 16.70 -32.14
CA THR A 2 0.15 15.32 -32.11
C THR A 2 -1.12 15.21 -31.26
N ASN A 3 -2.16 14.56 -31.80
CA ASN A 3 -3.34 14.11 -31.06
C ASN A 3 -2.85 13.24 -29.89
N ARG A 4 -2.74 13.80 -28.68
CA ARG A 4 -2.46 13.01 -27.47
C ARG A 4 -3.67 12.14 -27.24
N ARG A 5 -3.45 10.82 -27.17
CA ARG A 5 -4.45 9.83 -26.80
C ARG A 5 -5.11 10.27 -25.49
N GLU A 6 -6.41 10.52 -25.52
CA GLU A 6 -7.17 10.75 -24.29
C GLU A 6 -7.12 9.47 -23.45
N VAL A 7 -6.45 9.56 -22.30
CA VAL A 7 -6.42 8.49 -21.32
C VAL A 7 -7.56 8.77 -20.32
N PRO A 8 -8.53 7.87 -20.17
CA PRO A 8 -9.61 8.05 -19.20
C PRO A 8 -9.06 8.40 -17.81
N GLY A 9 -9.63 9.42 -17.17
CA GLY A 9 -9.19 9.91 -15.86
C GLY A 9 -8.02 10.90 -15.88
N ILE A 10 -7.28 11.04 -16.99
CA ILE A 10 -6.23 12.06 -17.13
C ILE A 10 -6.83 13.32 -17.73
N ARG A 11 -6.90 14.38 -16.92
CA ARG A 11 -7.38 15.71 -17.35
C ARG A 11 -6.30 16.75 -17.12
N LYS A 12 -6.32 17.80 -17.94
CA LYS A 12 -5.46 18.96 -17.72
C LYS A 12 -5.83 19.62 -16.39
N TYR A 13 -4.85 19.81 -15.53
CA TYR A 13 -5.00 20.49 -14.24
C TYR A 13 -4.13 21.74 -14.26
N ASP A 14 -4.78 22.90 -14.28
CA ASP A 14 -4.11 24.21 -14.33
C ASP A 14 -3.96 24.83 -12.92
N GLY A 15 -4.34 24.09 -11.86
CA GLY A 15 -4.21 24.54 -10.47
C GLY A 15 -2.82 24.27 -9.88
N PRO A 16 -2.48 24.90 -8.73
CA PRO A 16 -1.25 24.58 -8.01
C PRO A 16 -1.31 23.14 -7.46
N ALA A 17 -0.15 22.49 -7.35
CA ALA A 17 0.00 21.14 -6.78
C ALA A 17 -0.27 21.09 -5.25
N GLY A 18 -0.30 22.24 -4.59
CA GLY A 18 -0.65 22.39 -3.18
C GLY A 18 -1.57 23.60 -2.94
N GLY A 19 -1.94 23.85 -1.68
CA GLY A 19 -2.80 24.98 -1.29
C GLY A 19 -4.25 24.56 -1.04
N TRP A 20 -5.21 25.45 -1.32
CA TRP A 20 -6.61 25.24 -0.92
C TRP A 20 -7.27 24.00 -1.51
N GLY A 21 -6.94 23.63 -2.75
CA GLY A 21 -7.43 22.39 -3.37
C GLY A 21 -6.95 21.14 -2.61
N ALA A 22 -5.68 21.12 -2.25
CA ALA A 22 -5.06 20.03 -1.48
C ALA A 22 -5.63 19.93 -0.05
N LEU A 23 -5.84 21.07 0.61
CA LEU A 23 -6.48 21.13 1.93
C LEU A 23 -7.91 20.61 1.87
N ARG A 24 -8.69 21.03 0.86
CA ARG A 24 -10.05 20.54 0.65
C ARG A 24 -10.09 19.04 0.41
N ALA A 25 -9.24 18.52 -0.47
CA ALA A 25 -9.18 17.10 -0.76
C ALA A 25 -8.75 16.26 0.45
N THR A 26 -7.83 16.79 1.27
CA THR A 26 -7.45 16.17 2.54
C THR A 26 -8.61 16.14 3.52
N ALA A 27 -9.34 17.25 3.68
CA ALA A 27 -10.52 17.32 4.55
C ALA A 27 -11.65 16.39 4.09
N GLU A 28 -11.87 16.28 2.78
CA GLU A 28 -12.83 15.34 2.19
C GLU A 28 -12.42 13.88 2.48
N ALA A 29 -11.13 13.55 2.36
CA ALA A 29 -10.62 12.21 2.69
C ALA A 29 -10.79 11.89 4.18
N VAL A 30 -10.41 12.81 5.08
CA VAL A 30 -10.63 12.66 6.53
C VAL A 30 -12.10 12.41 6.82
N ARG A 31 -13.00 13.26 6.33
CA ARG A 31 -14.44 13.15 6.58
C ARG A 31 -15.04 11.84 6.07
N THR A 32 -14.52 11.30 4.98
CA THR A 32 -15.11 10.13 4.30
C THR A 32 -14.53 8.80 4.76
N GLN A 33 -13.32 8.78 5.31
CA GLN A 33 -12.63 7.54 5.66
C GLN A 33 -12.41 7.41 7.17
N MET A 34 -12.04 8.47 7.87
CA MET A 34 -11.56 8.38 9.25
C MET A 34 -12.49 9.10 10.23
N GLU A 35 -12.48 8.72 11.52
CA GLU A 35 -13.11 9.53 12.56
C GLU A 35 -12.49 10.93 12.60
N THR A 36 -13.31 11.96 12.43
CA THR A 36 -12.84 13.34 12.27
C THR A 36 -12.14 13.88 13.53
N ILE A 37 -12.47 13.34 14.70
CA ILE A 37 -11.88 13.75 15.99
C ILE A 37 -10.48 13.15 16.16
N GLU A 38 -10.24 11.92 15.68
CA GLU A 38 -8.95 11.24 15.81
C GLU A 38 -7.97 11.65 14.71
N ALA A 39 -8.48 12.05 13.54
CA ALA A 39 -7.67 12.40 12.38
C ALA A 39 -6.56 13.42 12.66
N PRO A 40 -6.78 14.55 13.38
CA PRO A 40 -5.70 15.47 13.72
C PRO A 40 -4.60 14.81 14.54
N ILE A 41 -4.95 13.98 15.52
CA ILE A 41 -3.97 13.32 16.40
C ILE A 41 -3.10 12.37 15.59
N VAL A 42 -3.70 11.55 14.73
CA VAL A 42 -2.97 10.57 13.91
C VAL A 42 -2.10 11.27 12.88
N LEU A 43 -2.65 12.26 12.15
CA LEU A 43 -1.89 13.00 11.14
C LEU A 43 -0.71 13.76 11.74
N MET A 44 -0.86 14.32 12.95
CA MET A 44 0.22 15.02 13.64
C MET A 44 1.32 14.09 14.17
N ARG A 45 1.09 12.78 14.22
CA ARG A 45 2.11 11.77 14.55
C ARG A 45 2.82 11.20 13.32
N THR A 46 2.34 11.49 12.12
CA THR A 46 2.99 11.07 10.88
C THR A 46 4.36 11.76 10.71
N ASN A 47 5.41 10.99 10.41
CA ASN A 47 6.79 11.43 10.22
C ASN A 47 7.35 12.25 11.39
N GLN A 48 6.97 11.88 12.62
CA GLN A 48 7.50 12.46 13.85
C GLN A 48 8.46 11.46 14.54
N PRO A 49 9.44 11.94 15.32
CA PRO A 49 10.43 11.07 15.98
C PRO A 49 9.85 9.93 16.84
N THR A 50 8.72 10.19 17.52
CA THR A 50 7.99 9.19 18.34
C THR A 50 6.66 8.79 17.69
N GLY A 51 6.60 8.94 16.37
CA GLY A 51 5.43 8.75 15.54
C GLY A 51 5.53 7.48 14.68
N PHE A 52 5.07 7.58 13.44
CA PHE A 52 5.19 6.53 12.44
C PHE A 52 5.46 7.16 11.07
N ASP A 53 6.13 6.42 10.20
CA ASP A 53 6.43 6.89 8.85
C ASP A 53 5.17 6.86 7.98
N CYS A 54 5.01 7.89 7.17
CA CYS A 54 3.92 8.00 6.21
C CYS A 54 3.90 6.77 5.29
N PRO A 55 2.79 6.00 5.24
CA PRO A 55 2.68 4.82 4.36
C PRO A 55 2.56 5.18 2.86
N GLY A 56 2.50 6.48 2.55
CA GLY A 56 2.58 7.00 1.18
C GLY A 56 3.99 6.95 0.58
N CYS A 57 4.09 7.18 -0.73
CA CYS A 57 5.23 6.72 -1.51
C CYS A 57 6.55 7.49 -1.36
N ALA A 58 6.57 8.72 -0.86
CA ALA A 58 7.78 9.55 -0.88
C ALA A 58 7.69 10.79 0.00
N TRP A 59 7.64 10.63 1.33
CA TRP A 59 7.92 11.78 2.21
C TRP A 59 9.42 11.81 2.52
N PRO A 60 10.14 12.87 2.15
CA PRO A 60 11.55 13.00 2.49
C PRO A 60 11.69 13.45 3.95
N ASP A 61 12.45 12.71 4.75
CA ASP A 61 12.69 13.05 6.14
C ASP A 61 13.69 14.22 6.22
N LYS A 62 13.18 15.46 6.18
CA LYS A 62 13.97 16.64 6.59
C LYS A 62 14.15 16.60 8.10
N GLU A 63 15.24 17.21 8.61
CA GLU A 63 15.44 17.39 10.06
C GLU A 63 14.13 17.76 10.75
N HIS A 64 13.77 17.03 11.83
CA HIS A 64 12.47 17.06 12.51
C HIS A 64 12.12 18.42 13.15
N LYS A 65 11.89 19.44 12.32
CA LYS A 65 11.67 20.84 12.74
C LYS A 65 10.25 21.32 12.47
N SER A 66 9.48 20.63 11.63
CA SER A 66 8.10 21.00 11.30
C SER A 66 7.08 20.22 12.13
N THR A 67 6.06 20.91 12.61
CA THR A 67 4.88 20.31 13.26
C THR A 67 4.00 19.54 12.26
N PHE A 68 4.07 19.87 10.96
CA PHE A 68 3.35 19.19 9.89
C PHE A 68 4.35 18.56 8.93
N GLN A 69 4.41 17.23 8.92
CA GLN A 69 5.35 16.44 8.13
C GLN A 69 4.61 15.47 7.21
N PHE A 70 3.65 15.94 6.43
CA PHE A 70 2.96 15.11 5.44
C PHE A 70 2.42 15.95 4.28
N CYS A 71 2.30 15.35 3.10
CA CYS A 71 1.62 15.95 1.95
C CYS A 71 0.14 15.52 1.91
N GLU A 72 -0.63 16.11 1.00
CA GLU A 72 -2.02 15.70 0.74
C GLU A 72 -2.14 14.18 0.50
N ASN A 73 -1.27 13.61 -0.33
CA ASN A 73 -1.33 12.17 -0.63
C ASN A 73 -0.92 11.31 0.57
N GLY A 74 0.02 11.78 1.39
CA GLY A 74 0.39 11.13 2.64
C GLY A 74 -0.77 11.12 3.63
N ALA A 75 -1.46 12.26 3.77
CA ALA A 75 -2.65 12.34 4.61
C ALA A 75 -3.77 11.41 4.11
N LYS A 76 -4.01 11.36 2.79
CA LYS A 76 -4.99 10.43 2.20
C LYS A 76 -4.63 8.97 2.48
N ALA A 77 -3.37 8.59 2.31
CA ALA A 77 -2.90 7.25 2.61
C ALA A 77 -3.16 6.89 4.09
N VAL A 78 -2.78 7.77 5.01
CA VAL A 78 -3.05 7.59 6.45
C VAL A 78 -4.54 7.45 6.73
N THR A 79 -5.40 8.28 6.11
CA THR A 79 -6.85 8.18 6.33
C THR A 79 -7.47 6.89 5.78
N TRP A 80 -6.91 6.31 4.71
CA TRP A 80 -7.34 5.01 4.20
C TRP A 80 -6.92 3.88 5.14
N GLU A 81 -5.68 3.89 5.62
CA GLU A 81 -5.21 2.89 6.61
C GLU A 81 -6.02 2.98 7.93
N ALA A 82 -6.35 4.20 8.36
CA ALA A 82 -7.12 4.47 9.57
C ALA A 82 -8.64 4.49 9.34
N THR A 83 -9.12 3.98 8.20
CA THR A 83 -10.56 4.06 7.87
C THR A 83 -11.41 3.37 8.94
N THR A 84 -12.60 3.92 9.22
CA THR A 84 -13.56 3.36 10.17
C THR A 84 -14.51 2.36 9.50
N LYS A 85 -14.53 2.35 8.17
CA LYS A 85 -15.35 1.41 7.38
C LYS A 85 -14.84 -0.02 7.56
N ARG A 86 -15.78 -0.94 7.63
CA ARG A 86 -15.53 -2.37 7.74
C ARG A 86 -16.40 -3.08 6.72
N VAL A 87 -15.78 -3.96 5.93
CA VAL A 87 -16.51 -4.89 5.08
C VAL A 87 -16.59 -6.23 5.82
N THR A 88 -17.81 -6.69 6.05
CA THR A 88 -18.10 -7.84 6.90
C THR A 88 -18.26 -9.11 6.07
N PRO A 89 -18.21 -10.31 6.69
CA PRO A 89 -18.44 -11.57 5.98
C PRO A 89 -19.79 -11.63 5.24
N GLU A 90 -20.83 -10.98 5.76
CA GLU A 90 -22.15 -10.96 5.14
C GLU A 90 -22.14 -10.28 3.76
N PHE A 91 -21.33 -9.23 3.60
CA PHE A 91 -21.11 -8.60 2.31
C PHE A 91 -20.52 -9.59 1.30
N PHE A 92 -19.48 -10.32 1.71
CA PHE A 92 -18.80 -11.28 0.86
C PHE A 92 -19.62 -12.52 0.53
N ALA A 93 -20.49 -12.95 1.46
CA ALA A 93 -21.45 -14.02 1.22
C ALA A 93 -22.58 -13.60 0.25
N ALA A 94 -22.90 -12.30 0.21
CA ALA A 94 -23.97 -11.76 -0.63
C ALA A 94 -23.52 -11.31 -2.03
N ASN A 95 -22.21 -11.13 -2.25
CA ASN A 95 -21.66 -10.62 -3.51
C ASN A 95 -20.73 -11.65 -4.15
N THR A 96 -20.99 -12.00 -5.41
CA THR A 96 -20.12 -12.93 -6.11
C THR A 96 -18.80 -12.28 -6.50
N VAL A 97 -17.71 -13.04 -6.52
CA VAL A 97 -16.39 -12.55 -6.95
C VAL A 97 -16.46 -12.00 -8.37
N SER A 98 -17.20 -12.66 -9.27
CA SER A 98 -17.44 -12.15 -10.62
C SER A 98 -18.12 -10.78 -10.66
N SER A 99 -18.95 -10.46 -9.67
CA SER A 99 -19.58 -9.14 -9.55
C SER A 99 -18.61 -8.09 -9.02
N LEU A 100 -17.80 -8.43 -8.02
CA LEU A 100 -16.79 -7.56 -7.44
C LEU A 100 -15.71 -7.20 -8.48
N LEU A 101 -15.31 -8.14 -9.35
CA LEU A 101 -14.35 -7.90 -10.43
C LEU A 101 -14.78 -6.84 -11.47
N ARG A 102 -16.06 -6.45 -11.49
CA ARG A 102 -16.56 -5.38 -12.36
C ARG A 102 -16.50 -4.00 -11.73
N MET A 103 -16.21 -3.93 -10.43
CA MET A 103 -16.08 -2.68 -9.69
C MET A 103 -14.68 -2.12 -9.87
N SER A 104 -14.55 -0.80 -9.77
CA SER A 104 -13.24 -0.14 -9.74
C SER A 104 -12.53 -0.35 -8.41
N ASP A 105 -11.21 -0.25 -8.40
CA ASP A 105 -10.38 -0.32 -7.20
C ASP A 105 -10.84 0.69 -6.13
N TYR A 106 -11.23 1.90 -6.57
CA TYR A 106 -11.75 2.93 -5.67
C TYR A 106 -13.06 2.51 -5.00
N GLU A 107 -13.96 1.85 -5.73
CA GLU A 107 -15.23 1.36 -5.16
C GLU A 107 -14.97 0.21 -4.18
N LEU A 108 -14.09 -0.73 -4.54
CA LEU A 108 -13.73 -1.87 -3.69
C LEU A 108 -13.07 -1.43 -2.40
N GLU A 109 -12.06 -0.54 -2.48
CA GLU A 109 -11.37 0.00 -1.31
C GLU A 109 -12.34 0.73 -0.37
N ASN A 110 -13.31 1.44 -0.95
CA ASN A 110 -14.29 2.21 -0.19
C ASN A 110 -15.33 1.34 0.53
N MET A 111 -15.36 0.01 0.31
CA MET A 111 -16.16 -0.92 1.13
C MET A 111 -15.62 -1.04 2.56
N GLY A 112 -14.34 -0.73 2.77
CA GLY A 112 -13.69 -0.69 4.08
C GLY A 112 -12.77 -1.88 4.35
N ARG A 113 -12.22 -1.94 5.56
CA ARG A 113 -11.23 -2.96 5.93
C ARG A 113 -11.86 -4.34 6.08
N LEU A 114 -11.15 -5.36 5.59
CA LEU A 114 -11.47 -6.76 5.86
C LEU A 114 -11.47 -7.00 7.38
N THR A 115 -12.45 -7.77 7.83
CA THR A 115 -12.66 -8.07 9.26
C THR A 115 -12.25 -9.48 9.65
N HIS A 116 -12.21 -10.39 8.67
CA HIS A 116 -11.95 -11.82 8.87
C HIS A 116 -11.08 -12.37 7.73
N PRO A 117 -10.32 -13.45 7.96
CA PRO A 117 -9.80 -14.28 6.89
C PRO A 117 -10.96 -14.83 6.04
N LEU A 118 -10.74 -14.92 4.73
CA LEU A 118 -11.75 -15.36 3.77
C LEU A 118 -11.19 -16.49 2.90
N VAL A 119 -12.05 -17.46 2.57
CA VAL A 119 -11.78 -18.52 1.59
C VAL A 119 -12.76 -18.38 0.43
N TYR A 120 -12.27 -18.58 -0.79
CA TYR A 120 -13.13 -18.58 -1.97
C TYR A 120 -13.88 -19.91 -2.12
N ASP A 121 -15.19 -19.84 -2.26
CA ASP A 121 -16.06 -20.97 -2.60
C ASP A 121 -16.47 -20.90 -4.07
N ARG A 122 -15.90 -21.81 -4.87
CA ARG A 122 -16.16 -21.92 -6.31
C ARG A 122 -17.62 -22.31 -6.62
N ALA A 123 -18.29 -23.08 -5.78
CA ALA A 123 -19.64 -23.54 -6.06
C ALA A 123 -20.66 -22.40 -6.03
N THR A 124 -20.42 -21.42 -5.16
CA THR A 124 -21.27 -20.24 -5.00
C THR A 124 -20.70 -18.98 -5.65
N ASP A 125 -19.46 -19.02 -6.11
CA ASP A 125 -18.68 -17.86 -6.57
C ASP A 125 -18.58 -16.75 -5.51
N THR A 126 -18.48 -17.09 -4.23
CA THR A 126 -18.45 -16.11 -3.12
C THR A 126 -17.26 -16.35 -2.21
N PHE A 127 -16.94 -15.35 -1.37
CA PHE A 127 -15.99 -15.52 -0.28
C PHE A 127 -16.73 -15.90 1.02
N ARG A 128 -16.17 -16.83 1.79
CA ARG A 128 -16.68 -17.31 3.08
C ARG A 128 -15.66 -16.99 4.17
N ALA A 129 -16.12 -16.50 5.31
CA ALA A 129 -15.23 -16.31 6.45
C ALA A 129 -14.75 -17.64 7.02
N VAL A 130 -13.50 -17.65 7.49
CA VAL A 130 -12.87 -18.74 8.23
C VAL A 130 -12.13 -18.17 9.44
N GLU A 131 -11.90 -19.01 10.44
CA GLU A 131 -11.08 -18.61 11.59
C GLU A 131 -9.60 -18.53 11.21
N TRP A 132 -8.84 -17.75 11.99
CA TRP A 132 -7.39 -17.60 11.76
C TRP A 132 -6.64 -18.93 11.79
N ASP A 133 -6.98 -19.81 12.75
CA ASP A 133 -6.34 -21.12 12.87
C ASP A 133 -6.59 -21.99 11.63
N ASP A 134 -7.81 -21.97 11.09
CA ASP A 134 -8.15 -22.69 9.86
C ASP A 134 -7.40 -22.12 8.65
N ALA A 135 -7.29 -20.79 8.55
CA ALA A 135 -6.54 -20.13 7.50
C ALA A 135 -5.05 -20.54 7.54
N PHE A 136 -4.41 -20.45 8.71
CA PHE A 136 -3.01 -20.84 8.87
C PHE A 136 -2.77 -22.33 8.65
N ALA A 137 -3.67 -23.19 9.16
CA ALA A 137 -3.59 -24.63 8.96
C ALA A 137 -3.64 -24.98 7.47
N ARG A 138 -4.56 -24.36 6.72
CA ARG A 138 -4.71 -24.56 5.28
C ARG A 138 -3.51 -24.04 4.49
N ILE A 139 -3.01 -22.84 4.79
CA ILE A 139 -1.80 -22.30 4.16
C ILE A 139 -0.62 -23.26 4.40
N GLY A 140 -0.42 -23.70 5.65
CA GLY A 140 0.65 -24.63 5.99
C GLY A 140 0.52 -25.99 5.30
N GLU A 141 -0.70 -26.53 5.18
CA GLU A 141 -0.98 -27.77 4.43
C GLU A 141 -0.53 -27.64 2.97
N VAL A 142 -0.94 -26.56 2.29
CA VAL A 142 -0.59 -26.32 0.89
C VAL A 142 0.92 -26.13 0.73
N LEU A 143 1.55 -25.31 1.56
CA LEU A 143 2.98 -25.04 1.48
C LEU A 143 3.83 -26.30 1.71
N ARG A 144 3.42 -27.20 2.61
CA ARG A 144 4.14 -28.48 2.84
C ARG A 144 3.99 -29.48 1.68
N ALA A 145 2.93 -29.36 0.90
CA ALA A 145 2.66 -30.25 -0.23
C ALA A 145 3.35 -29.82 -1.53
N LEU A 146 3.76 -28.56 -1.62
CA LEU A 146 4.39 -27.99 -2.81
C LEU A 146 5.92 -28.08 -2.74
N PRO A 147 6.59 -28.39 -3.86
CA PRO A 147 8.04 -28.19 -3.97
C PRO A 147 8.39 -26.70 -3.79
N PRO A 148 9.47 -26.35 -3.07
CA PRO A 148 9.81 -24.95 -2.78
C PRO A 148 9.94 -24.05 -4.01
N GLU A 149 10.43 -24.59 -5.12
CA GLU A 149 10.60 -23.89 -6.39
C GLU A 149 9.28 -23.46 -7.06
N GLN A 150 8.15 -24.04 -6.63
CA GLN A 150 6.81 -23.69 -7.11
C GLN A 150 6.10 -22.67 -6.23
N VAL A 151 6.73 -22.22 -5.15
CA VAL A 151 6.18 -21.22 -4.23
C VAL A 151 6.86 -19.89 -4.49
N GLU A 152 6.07 -18.82 -4.58
CA GLU A 152 6.52 -17.44 -4.68
C GLU A 152 6.00 -16.63 -3.49
N PHE A 153 6.90 -15.86 -2.87
CA PHE A 153 6.61 -14.99 -1.75
C PHE A 153 6.77 -13.53 -2.18
N TYR A 154 5.68 -12.92 -2.62
CA TYR A 154 5.68 -11.52 -3.01
C TYR A 154 5.62 -10.61 -1.77
N THR A 155 6.55 -9.66 -1.66
CA THR A 155 6.57 -8.66 -0.58
C THR A 155 6.26 -7.26 -1.11
N SER A 156 5.98 -6.33 -0.19
CA SER A 156 5.72 -4.92 -0.49
C SER A 156 6.72 -4.02 0.23
N GLY A 157 7.18 -2.96 -0.44
CA GLY A 157 7.90 -1.85 0.16
C GLY A 157 7.10 -1.05 1.19
N ARG A 158 5.81 -1.37 1.41
CA ARG A 158 5.02 -0.90 2.56
C ARG A 158 5.18 -1.76 3.80
N ALA A 159 5.73 -2.97 3.68
CA ALA A 159 6.05 -3.79 4.85
C ALA A 159 7.21 -3.14 5.62
N SER A 160 7.18 -3.24 6.96
CA SER A 160 8.30 -2.77 7.76
C SER A 160 9.56 -3.60 7.47
N ASN A 161 10.74 -3.04 7.73
CA ASN A 161 12.01 -3.74 7.53
C ASN A 161 12.04 -5.05 8.34
N GLU A 162 11.50 -5.04 9.56
CA GLU A 162 11.44 -6.20 10.44
C GLU A 162 10.50 -7.28 9.90
N ALA A 163 9.30 -6.89 9.46
CA ALA A 163 8.34 -7.82 8.87
C ALA A 163 8.88 -8.44 7.57
N ALA A 164 9.45 -7.61 6.69
CA ALA A 164 10.08 -8.07 5.46
C ALA A 164 11.27 -9.00 5.74
N TYR A 165 12.09 -8.68 6.76
CA TYR A 165 13.21 -9.52 7.19
C TYR A 165 12.76 -10.89 7.68
N LEU A 166 11.73 -10.97 8.53
CA LEU A 166 11.19 -12.24 9.01
C LEU A 166 10.54 -13.04 7.87
N TYR A 167 9.81 -12.38 6.98
CA TYR A 167 9.13 -13.03 5.85
C TYR A 167 10.12 -13.63 4.86
N GLN A 168 11.23 -12.93 4.57
CA GLN A 168 12.27 -13.45 3.69
C GLN A 168 13.06 -14.61 4.31
N LEU A 169 13.21 -14.65 5.64
CA LEU A 169 13.78 -15.81 6.34
C LEU A 169 12.85 -17.02 6.21
N PHE A 170 11.54 -16.83 6.43
CA PHE A 170 10.56 -17.89 6.28
C PHE A 170 10.60 -18.54 4.89
N ALA A 171 10.63 -17.72 3.82
CA ALA A 171 10.75 -18.23 2.45
C ALA A 171 12.03 -19.05 2.21
N ARG A 172 13.17 -18.59 2.76
CA ARG A 172 14.47 -19.27 2.63
C ARG A 172 14.54 -20.56 3.45
N GLU A 173 13.94 -20.59 4.64
CA GLU A 173 13.79 -21.80 5.46
C GLU A 173 12.88 -22.84 4.78
N LEU A 174 11.85 -22.40 4.04
CA LEU A 174 11.07 -23.29 3.17
C LEU A 174 11.90 -23.84 2.01
N GLY A 175 13.03 -23.21 1.67
CA GLY A 175 13.98 -23.66 0.65
C GLY A 175 13.86 -22.94 -0.69
N THR A 176 13.26 -21.74 -0.75
CA THR A 176 13.10 -20.97 -1.99
C THR A 176 13.71 -19.57 -1.92
N ASN A 177 14.17 -19.09 -3.07
CA ASN A 177 14.60 -17.69 -3.29
C ASN A 177 13.60 -16.91 -4.15
N ASN A 178 12.43 -17.49 -4.48
CA ASN A 178 11.37 -16.82 -5.23
C ASN A 178 10.70 -15.76 -4.34
N PHE A 179 11.35 -14.60 -4.21
CA PHE A 179 10.94 -13.53 -3.31
C PHE A 179 10.98 -12.16 -4.03
N PRO A 180 10.12 -11.94 -5.03
CA PRO A 180 10.01 -10.62 -5.65
C PRO A 180 9.36 -9.60 -4.71
N ASP A 181 9.71 -8.34 -4.90
CA ASP A 181 9.13 -7.18 -4.20
C ASP A 181 8.48 -6.22 -5.20
N CYS A 182 7.56 -5.38 -4.72
CA CYS A 182 6.97 -4.34 -5.57
C CYS A 182 8.01 -3.38 -6.18
N SER A 183 9.17 -3.20 -5.52
CA SER A 183 10.27 -2.42 -6.06
C SER A 183 10.90 -3.05 -7.30
N ASN A 184 10.76 -4.36 -7.57
CA ASN A 184 11.24 -4.90 -8.84
C ASN A 184 10.52 -4.28 -10.05
N MET A 185 9.25 -3.85 -9.89
CA MET A 185 8.54 -3.14 -10.96
C MET A 185 8.96 -1.67 -11.09
N CYS A 186 9.38 -1.02 -10.00
CA CYS A 186 9.61 0.43 -9.96
C CYS A 186 11.09 0.83 -9.96
N HIS A 187 11.97 -0.01 -9.40
CA HIS A 187 13.37 0.30 -9.08
C HIS A 187 14.37 -0.69 -9.68
N GLU A 188 13.94 -1.82 -10.26
CA GLU A 188 14.85 -2.74 -10.94
C GLU A 188 15.63 -2.07 -12.09
N PRO A 189 14.99 -1.27 -12.97
CA PRO A 189 15.72 -0.62 -14.05
C PRO A 189 16.83 0.30 -13.54
N THR A 190 16.58 1.04 -12.45
CA THR A 190 17.58 1.90 -11.82
C THR A 190 18.68 1.10 -11.10
N SER A 191 18.33 -0.03 -10.51
CA SER A 191 19.28 -0.91 -9.81
C SER A 191 20.31 -1.53 -10.77
N VAL A 192 19.92 -1.75 -12.04
CA VAL A 192 20.83 -2.22 -13.08
C VAL A 192 21.59 -1.06 -13.75
N GLY A 193 20.92 0.05 -14.05
CA GLY A 193 21.53 1.15 -14.83
C GLY A 193 22.45 2.09 -14.04
N LEU A 194 22.09 2.45 -12.81
CA LEU A 194 22.87 3.43 -12.03
C LEU A 194 24.27 2.94 -11.64
N PRO A 195 24.50 1.67 -11.25
CA PRO A 195 25.85 1.20 -10.95
C PRO A 195 26.84 1.39 -12.10
N GLN A 196 26.39 1.28 -13.36
CA GLN A 196 27.24 1.51 -14.53
C GLN A 196 27.64 2.99 -14.70
N SER A 197 26.84 3.91 -14.19
CA SER A 197 27.05 5.36 -14.34
C SER A 197 27.75 5.98 -13.14
N ILE A 198 27.33 5.61 -11.93
CA ILE A 198 27.74 6.25 -10.67
C ILE A 198 28.24 5.25 -9.61
N GLY A 199 28.35 3.95 -9.94
CA GLY A 199 28.86 2.92 -9.03
C GLY A 199 27.88 2.43 -7.95
N ILE A 200 26.68 3.01 -7.86
CA ILE A 200 25.67 2.66 -6.85
C ILE A 200 24.25 2.67 -7.43
N GLY A 201 23.40 1.75 -6.99
CA GLY A 201 21.99 1.61 -7.40
C GLY A 201 21.00 2.52 -6.65
N LYS A 202 21.48 3.59 -6.00
CA LYS A 202 20.70 4.43 -5.08
C LYS A 202 20.93 5.90 -5.36
N GLY A 203 20.00 6.74 -4.93
CA GLY A 203 20.18 8.19 -4.95
C GLY A 203 21.37 8.61 -4.09
N THR A 204 22.22 9.50 -4.62
CA THR A 204 23.42 10.04 -3.95
C THR A 204 23.26 11.48 -3.49
N VAL A 205 22.06 12.04 -3.65
CA VAL A 205 21.72 13.43 -3.35
C VAL A 205 20.91 13.45 -2.07
N SER A 206 21.23 14.37 -1.16
CA SER A 206 20.45 14.60 0.05
C SER A 206 19.54 15.82 -0.10
N LEU A 207 18.66 16.07 0.87
CA LEU A 207 17.78 17.24 0.82
C LEU A 207 18.55 18.55 0.91
N GLU A 208 19.68 18.55 1.62
CA GLU A 208 20.59 19.69 1.80
C GLU A 208 21.27 20.12 0.50
N ASP A 209 21.36 19.23 -0.50
CA ASP A 209 21.94 19.57 -1.79
C ASP A 209 21.05 20.51 -2.62
N PHE A 210 19.74 20.59 -2.32
CA PHE A 210 18.82 21.54 -2.98
C PHE A 210 18.93 22.97 -2.46
N ASP A 211 19.56 23.16 -1.31
CA ASP A 211 19.76 24.48 -0.69
C ASP A 211 21.11 25.12 -1.08
N LYS A 212 21.89 24.47 -1.95
CA LYS A 212 23.17 24.95 -2.51
C LYS A 212 22.99 25.50 -3.92
#